data_AF-A0A401QDV2-F1
#
_entry.id   AF-A0A401QDV2-F1
#
_cell.length_a   1.000
_cell.length_b   1.000
_cell.length_c   1.000
_cell.angle_alpha   90.00
_cell.angle_beta   90.00
_cell.angle_gamma   90.00
#
_symmetry.space_group_name_H-M   'P 1'
#
loop_
_entity.id
_entity.type
_entity.pdbx_description
1 polymer ?
#
loop_
_entity_poly.entity_id
_entity_poly.type
_entity_poly.pdbx_seq_one_letter_code
_entity_poly.pdbx_strand_id
1 'polypeptide(L)'
;RDINLDVNRILGYRHFCNKLWNATKFAIRGLGENFTPETAVQDPSRGSLIDRWVLSRLSYAVELCNRGFGQYDFPGVTTAVYNFWLYELCDVYLVSHLADHRWHPPAHMS
;
A
#
# COMPACT_ATOMS: atom_id res chain seq x y z
N ARG A 1 11.16 9.15 26.08
CA ARG A 1 10.43 7.88 25.81
C ARG A 1 11.49 6.84 25.56
N ASP A 2 11.55 5.79 26.38
CA ASP A 2 12.43 4.66 26.12
C ASP A 2 11.87 3.81 24.97
N ILE A 3 12.74 3.40 24.06
CA ILE A 3 12.40 2.50 22.96
C ILE A 3 12.80 1.10 23.41
N ASN A 4 11.81 0.30 23.83
CA ASN A 4 12.06 -1.09 24.19
C ASN A 4 12.26 -1.91 22.91
N LEU A 5 13.44 -2.53 22.79
CA LEU A 5 13.87 -3.25 21.61
C LEU A 5 13.44 -4.72 21.73
N ASP A 6 12.24 -5.00 21.24
CA ASP A 6 11.65 -6.34 21.24
C ASP A 6 11.96 -7.08 19.94
N VAL A 7 12.46 -8.32 20.05
CA VAL A 7 12.75 -9.20 18.91
C VAL A 7 11.51 -9.44 18.05
N ASN A 8 10.34 -9.60 18.67
CA ASN A 8 9.09 -9.81 17.93
C ASN A 8 8.72 -8.60 17.06
N ARG A 9 9.02 -7.39 17.56
CA ARG A 9 8.82 -6.14 16.81
C ARG A 9 9.76 -6.06 15.59
N ILE A 10 11.01 -6.48 15.75
CA ILE A 10 11.99 -6.54 14.64
C ILE A 10 11.53 -7.55 13.58
N LEU A 11 11.05 -8.72 13.99
CA LEU A 11 10.49 -9.72 13.08
C LEU A 11 9.28 -9.17 12.32
N GLY A 12 8.38 -8.47 13.01
CA GLY A 12 7.25 -7.77 12.39
C GLY A 12 7.69 -6.79 11.30
N TYR A 13 8.73 -6.00 11.55
CA TYR A 13 9.29 -5.08 10.55
C TYR A 13 9.93 -5.80 9.36
N ARG A 14 10.62 -6.92 9.58
CA ARG A 14 11.14 -7.75 8.49
C ARG A 14 10.01 -8.26 7.58
N HIS A 15 8.93 -8.77 8.17
CA HIS A 15 7.78 -9.25 7.40
C HIS A 15 7.11 -8.12 6.62
N PHE A 16 6.98 -6.93 7.22
CA PHE A 16 6.48 -5.74 6.55
C PHE A 16 7.32 -5.35 5.33
N CYS A 17 8.65 -5.25 5.49
CA CYS A 17 9.56 -4.93 4.38
C CYS A 17 9.48 -5.96 3.25
N ASN A 18 9.36 -7.25 3.58
CA ASN A 18 9.19 -8.30 2.57
C ASN A 18 7.86 -8.15 1.82
N LYS A 19 6.77 -7.84 2.52
CA LYS A 19 5.45 -7.60 1.91
C LYS A 19 5.50 -6.36 0.99
N LEU A 20 6.15 -5.29 1.42
CA LEU A 20 6.42 -4.08 0.63
C LEU A 20 7.14 -4.43 -0.69
N TRP A 21 8.24 -5.18 -0.59
CA TRP A 21 9.01 -5.60 -1.78
C TRP A 21 8.19 -6.46 -2.75
N ASN A 22 7.47 -7.46 -2.24
CA ASN A 22 6.71 -8.38 -3.07
C ASN A 22 5.51 -7.70 -3.76
N ALA A 23 4.79 -6.84 -3.05
CA ALA A 23 3.67 -6.07 -3.61
C ALA A 23 4.16 -5.09 -4.70
N THR A 24 5.26 -4.38 -4.48
CA THR A 24 5.84 -3.49 -5.48
C THR A 24 6.31 -4.26 -6.72
N LYS A 25 6.99 -5.40 -6.54
CA LYS A 25 7.40 -6.25 -7.67
C LYS A 25 6.19 -6.77 -8.45
N PHE A 26 5.12 -7.16 -7.76
CA PHE A 26 3.88 -7.58 -8.39
C PHE A 26 3.26 -6.45 -9.22
N ALA A 27 3.12 -5.26 -8.64
CA ALA A 27 2.57 -4.09 -9.32
C ALA A 27 3.38 -3.74 -10.57
N ILE A 28 4.71 -3.64 -10.47
CA ILE A 28 5.59 -3.34 -11.61
C ILE A 28 5.44 -4.38 -12.73
N ARG A 29 5.36 -5.67 -12.38
CA ARG A 29 5.15 -6.74 -13.37
C ARG A 29 3.78 -6.64 -14.04
N GLY A 30 2.75 -6.21 -13.31
CA GLY A 30 1.40 -6.03 -13.83
C GLY A 30 1.27 -4.89 -14.86
N LEU A 31 2.18 -3.90 -14.82
CA LEU A 31 2.17 -2.77 -15.76
C LEU A 31 2.61 -3.17 -17.18
N GLY A 32 3.45 -4.21 -17.33
CA GLY A 32 3.99 -4.66 -18.61
C GLY A 32 5.23 -3.87 -19.08
N GLU A 33 5.97 -4.41 -20.05
CA GLU A 33 7.28 -3.86 -20.47
C GLU A 33 7.19 -2.50 -21.18
N ASN A 34 6.04 -2.17 -21.78
CA ASN A 34 5.81 -0.93 -22.52
C ASN A 34 4.85 0.02 -21.79
N PHE A 35 4.74 -0.09 -20.47
CA PHE A 35 3.88 0.80 -19.69
C PHE A 35 4.35 2.26 -19.84
N THR A 36 3.50 3.08 -20.42
CA THR A 36 3.65 4.53 -20.41
C THR A 36 2.60 5.12 -19.49
N PRO A 37 3.00 5.85 -18.42
CA PRO A 37 2.02 6.53 -17.59
C PRO A 37 1.27 7.54 -18.43
N GLU A 38 -0.06 7.51 -18.37
CA GLU A 38 -0.88 8.55 -19.01
C GLU A 38 -0.54 9.90 -18.41
N THR A 39 -0.28 10.87 -19.29
CA THR A 39 0.06 12.24 -18.91
C THR A 39 -1.17 13.07 -18.53
N ALA A 40 -2.37 12.59 -18.90
CA ALA A 40 -3.63 13.20 -18.51
C ALA A 40 -4.01 12.77 -17.11
N VAL A 41 -4.38 13.73 -16.25
CA VAL A 41 -5.04 13.43 -14.98
C VAL A 41 -6.39 12.81 -15.30
N GLN A 42 -6.48 11.49 -15.20
CA GLN A 42 -7.72 10.75 -15.31
C GLN A 42 -8.67 11.21 -14.20
N ASP A 43 -9.92 11.49 -14.56
CA ASP A 43 -10.95 11.80 -13.58
C ASP A 43 -11.16 10.57 -12.68
N PRO A 44 -10.88 10.65 -11.36
CA PRO A 44 -11.05 9.55 -10.43
C PRO A 44 -12.48 9.00 -10.42
N SER A 45 -13.47 9.82 -10.80
CA SER A 45 -14.86 9.41 -10.90
C SER A 45 -15.09 8.28 -11.93
N ARG A 46 -14.20 8.16 -12.93
CA ARG A 46 -14.30 7.20 -14.04
C ARG A 46 -13.68 5.83 -13.71
N GLY A 47 -12.98 5.68 -12.58
CA GLY A 47 -12.42 4.41 -12.11
C GLY A 47 -13.47 3.46 -11.53
N SER A 48 -13.05 2.23 -11.19
CA SER A 48 -13.92 1.29 -10.47
C SER A 48 -14.24 1.78 -9.04
N LEU A 49 -15.25 1.19 -8.40
CA LEU A 49 -15.58 1.53 -7.01
C LEU A 49 -14.40 1.29 -6.07
N ILE A 50 -13.66 0.20 -6.29
CA ILE A 50 -12.51 -0.17 -5.44
C ILE A 50 -11.32 0.77 -5.68
N ASP A 51 -11.13 1.26 -6.91
CA ASP A 51 -10.10 2.27 -7.22
C ASP A 51 -10.41 3.60 -6.53
N ARG A 52 -11.67 4.07 -6.63
CA ARG A 52 -12.09 5.29 -5.94
C ARG A 52 -11.94 5.17 -4.43
N TRP A 53 -12.28 4.01 -3.88
CA TRP A 53 -12.12 3.73 -2.46
C TRP A 53 -10.65 3.82 -2.03
N VAL A 54 -9.73 3.11 -2.69
CA VAL A 54 -8.31 3.12 -2.27
C VAL A 54 -7.70 4.51 -2.40
N LEU A 55 -8.09 5.30 -3.42
CA LEU A 55 -7.65 6.69 -3.57
C LEU A 55 -8.17 7.58 -2.44
N SER A 56 -9.41 7.36 -1.97
CA SER A 56 -9.94 8.08 -0.81
C SER A 56 -9.16 7.74 0.47
N ARG A 57 -8.78 6.47 0.66
CA ARG A 57 -7.96 6.02 1.80
C ARG A 57 -6.55 6.59 1.73
N LEU A 58 -5.96 6.66 0.53
CA LEU A 58 -4.67 7.30 0.29
C LEU A 58 -4.72 8.78 0.63
N SER A 59 -5.74 9.49 0.16
CA SER A 59 -5.93 10.92 0.46
C SER A 59 -6.02 11.17 1.97
N TYR A 60 -6.77 10.34 2.69
CA TYR A 60 -6.86 10.41 4.15
C TYR A 60 -5.51 10.15 4.84
N ALA A 61 -4.74 9.15 4.38
CA ALA A 61 -3.41 8.88 4.90
C ALA A 61 -2.45 10.07 4.67
N VAL A 62 -2.50 10.69 3.49
CA VAL A 62 -1.71 11.89 3.18
C VAL A 62 -2.08 13.06 4.11
N GLU A 63 -3.36 13.29 4.38
CA GLU A 63 -3.81 14.32 5.33
C GLU A 63 -3.24 14.07 6.74
N LEU A 64 -3.30 12.84 7.23
CA LEU A 64 -2.72 12.45 8.51
C LEU A 64 -1.21 12.68 8.54
N CYS A 65 -0.50 12.28 7.48
CA CYS A 65 0.94 12.50 7.37
C CYS A 65 1.28 14.00 7.37
N ASN A 66 0.56 14.82 6.60
CA ASN A 66 0.79 16.27 6.55
C ASN A 66 0.58 16.93 7.91
N ARG A 67 -0.48 16.56 8.63
CA ARG A 67 -0.70 17.03 10.01
C ARG A 67 0.42 16.58 10.96
N GLY A 68 0.79 15.30 10.91
CA GLY A 68 1.83 14.74 11.74
C GLY A 68 3.19 15.39 11.49
N PHE A 69 3.57 15.62 10.23
CA PHE A 69 4.79 16.36 9.89
C PHE A 69 4.75 17.81 10.40
N GLY A 70 3.61 18.50 10.26
CA GLY A 70 3.43 19.86 10.79
C GLY A 70 3.57 19.96 12.31
N GLN A 71 3.31 18.85 13.03
CA GLN A 71 3.38 18.76 14.49
C GLN A 71 4.64 18.02 14.99
N TYR A 72 5.53 17.59 14.10
CA TYR A 72 6.66 16.70 14.41
C TYR A 72 6.24 15.37 15.08
N ASP A 73 5.00 14.91 14.87
CA ASP A 73 4.49 13.62 15.33
C ASP A 73 4.85 12.49 14.35
N PHE A 74 6.14 12.18 14.27
CA PHE A 74 6.64 11.08 13.43
C PHE A 74 6.05 9.71 13.78
N PRO A 75 5.76 9.36 15.05
CA PRO A 75 5.03 8.14 15.37
C PRO A 75 3.64 8.08 14.71
N GLY A 76 2.89 9.18 14.74
CA GLY A 76 1.60 9.31 14.06
C GLY A 76 1.72 9.12 12.54
N VAL A 77 2.71 9.77 11.91
CA VAL A 77 3.02 9.61 10.47
C VAL A 77 3.31 8.15 10.13
N THR A 78 4.19 7.50 10.89
CA THR A 78 4.59 6.11 10.64
C THR A 78 3.39 5.16 10.73
N THR A 79 2.51 5.41 11.71
CA THR A 79 1.27 4.65 11.90
C THR A 79 0.31 4.84 10.72
N ALA A 80 0.14 6.07 10.22
CA ALA A 80 -0.72 6.35 9.07
C ALA A 80 -0.24 5.63 7.80
N VAL A 81 1.06 5.70 7.51
CA VAL A 81 1.67 5.01 6.35
C VAL A 81 1.53 3.50 6.49
N TYR A 82 1.84 2.95 7.67
CA TYR A 82 1.74 1.52 7.92
C TYR A 82 0.32 0.99 7.71
N ASN A 83 -0.69 1.69 8.28
CA ASN A 83 -2.08 1.29 8.18
C ASN A 83 -2.59 1.31 6.74
N PHE A 84 -2.29 2.39 6.00
CA PHE A 84 -2.65 2.47 4.58
C PHE A 84 -2.00 1.35 3.77
N TRP A 85 -0.68 1.16 3.92
CA TRP A 85 0.06 0.19 3.14
C TRP A 85 -0.42 -1.24 3.39
N LEU A 86 -0.54 -1.62 4.66
CA LEU A 86 -0.83 -3.01 5.02
C LEU A 86 -2.31 -3.33 4.86
N TYR A 87 -3.19 -2.58 5.53
CA TYR A 87 -4.59 -2.95 5.66
C TYR A 87 -5.44 -2.47 4.50
N GLU A 88 -5.18 -1.27 3.97
CA GLU A 88 -6.01 -0.71 2.90
C GLU A 88 -5.52 -1.17 1.52
N LEU A 89 -4.22 -1.03 1.26
CA LEU A 89 -3.64 -1.35 -0.05
C LEU A 89 -3.43 -2.86 -0.24
N CYS A 90 -2.68 -3.50 0.67
CA CYS A 90 -2.32 -4.90 0.48
C CYS A 90 -3.45 -5.88 0.79
N ASP A 91 -4.14 -5.71 1.92
CA ASP A 91 -5.14 -6.70 2.35
C ASP A 91 -6.48 -6.54 1.62
N VAL A 92 -6.87 -5.32 1.22
CA VAL A 92 -8.14 -5.06 0.53
C VAL A 92 -7.94 -4.80 -0.96
N TYR A 93 -7.21 -3.75 -1.35
CA TYR A 93 -7.14 -3.34 -2.75
C TYR A 93 -6.47 -4.37 -3.67
N LEU A 94 -5.26 -4.83 -3.34
CA LEU A 94 -4.54 -5.80 -4.16
C LEU A 94 -5.30 -7.13 -4.27
N VAL A 95 -5.89 -7.62 -3.17
CA VAL A 95 -6.69 -8.86 -3.19
C VAL A 95 -7.95 -8.69 -4.03
N SER A 96 -8.64 -7.55 -3.92
CA SER A 96 -9.84 -7.28 -4.72
C SER A 96 -9.52 -7.20 -6.21
N HIS A 97 -8.42 -6.55 -6.57
CA HIS A 97 -7.96 -6.46 -7.96
C HIS A 97 -7.52 -7.82 -8.52
N LEU A 98 -6.86 -8.65 -7.71
CA LEU A 98 -6.49 -10.02 -8.04
C LEU A 98 -7.71 -10.95 -8.22
N ALA A 99 -8.80 -10.70 -7.49
CA ALA A 99 -10.03 -11.47 -7.60
C ALA A 99 -10.81 -11.12 -8.87
N ASP A 100 -10.79 -9.85 -9.29
CA ASP A 100 -11.50 -9.37 -10.49
C ASP A 100 -10.76 -9.75 -11.79
N HIS A 101 -9.43 -9.63 -11.80
CA HIS A 101 -8.58 -10.13 -12.87
C HIS A 101 -8.11 -11.55 -12.53
N ARG A 102 -8.88 -12.60 -12.89
CA ARG A 102 -8.54 -14.05 -12.76
C ARG A 102 -7.04 -14.34 -12.62
N TRP A 103 -6.48 -14.22 -11.41
CA TRP A 103 -5.08 -14.49 -11.13
C TRP A 103 -4.93 -15.99 -10.86
N HIS A 104 -4.19 -16.69 -11.73
CA HIS A 104 -3.70 -18.03 -11.43
C HIS A 104 -2.37 -17.90 -10.67
N PRO A 105 -2.30 -18.18 -9.36
CA PRO A 105 -1.03 -18.13 -8.65
C PRO A 105 -0.07 -19.18 -9.23
N PRO A 106 1.21 -18.84 -9.46
CA PRO A 106 2.19 -19.85 -9.85
C PRO A 106 2.43 -20.80 -8.67
N ALA A 107 2.44 -22.11 -8.96
CA ALA A 107 2.36 -23.21 -8.00
C ALA A 107 3.51 -23.35 -6.96
N HIS A 108 4.39 -22.35 -6.82
CA HIS A 108 5.61 -22.45 -6.00
C HIS A 108 5.63 -21.52 -4.78
N MET A 109 4.50 -20.95 -4.37
CA MET A 109 4.36 -20.25 -3.09
C MET A 109 3.30 -20.95 -2.22
N SER A 110 3.70 -22.09 -1.66
CA SER A 110 3.06 -22.80 -0.55
C SER A 110 4.13 -23.15 0.46
#